data_AF-A0A5B6V065-F1
#
_entry.id   AF-A0A5B6V065-F1
#
_cell.length_a   1.000
_cell.length_b   1.000
_cell.length_c   1.000
_cell.angle_alpha   90.00
_cell.angle_beta   90.00
_cell.angle_gamma   90.00
#
_symmetry.space_group_name_H-M   'P 1'
#
loop_
_entity.id
_entity.type
_entity.pdbx_description
1 polymer ?
#
loop_
_entity_poly.entity_id
_entity_poly.type
_entity_poly.pdbx_seq_one_letter_code
_entity_poly.pdbx_strand_id
1 'polypeptide(L)'
;MDSMHHSSCFLLPTIPLQRRPSLTTAQLHLCADGGANRLYDEMPLFFPQEDASHVRRRYKPDVIKGDMDSIRREVLEFYASLGTEIVDKSHDQDTTDLHKCVTYIRDSALGLDKSNVS
;
A
#
# COMPACT_ATOMS: atom_id res chain seq x y z
N MET A 1 -21.66 18.97 -5.49
CA MET A 1 -21.67 18.99 -4.02
C MET A 1 -21.90 17.54 -3.61
N ASP A 2 -20.92 16.70 -3.31
CA ASP A 2 -19.49 16.87 -3.02
C ASP A 2 -18.74 15.65 -3.55
N SER A 3 -17.64 15.86 -4.28
CA SER A 3 -16.68 14.79 -4.57
C SER A 3 -15.99 14.42 -3.27
N MET A 4 -16.45 13.34 -2.66
CA MET A 4 -15.84 12.76 -1.48
C MET A 4 -14.50 12.12 -1.87
N HIS A 5 -13.44 12.93 -1.92
CA HIS A 5 -12.06 12.45 -1.89
C HIS A 5 -11.76 11.87 -0.50
N HIS A 6 -12.23 10.65 -0.23
CA HIS A 6 -11.82 9.89 0.94
C HIS A 6 -10.46 9.24 0.69
N SER A 7 -9.41 10.05 0.77
CA SER A 7 -8.06 9.53 1.05
C SER A 7 -8.09 8.81 2.40
N SER A 8 -8.15 7.48 2.39
CA SER A 8 -7.96 6.67 3.60
C SER A 8 -6.57 6.07 3.63
N CYS A 9 -5.90 6.41 4.73
CA CYS A 9 -4.48 6.31 4.96
C CYS A 9 -4.07 4.92 5.47
N PHE A 10 -2.82 4.58 5.21
CA PHE A 10 -2.05 3.50 5.83
C PHE A 10 -2.17 3.52 7.36
N LEU A 11 -2.31 2.34 7.96
CA LEU A 11 -2.18 2.13 9.40
C LEU A 11 -0.68 2.16 9.75
N LEU A 12 -0.11 3.36 9.84
CA LEU A 12 1.03 3.59 10.71
C LEU A 12 0.45 4.13 12.02
N PRO A 13 0.70 3.50 13.19
CA PRO A 13 0.44 4.18 14.45
C PRO A 13 1.13 5.54 14.37
N THR A 14 0.48 6.58 14.87
CA THR A 14 1.04 7.94 15.00
C THR A 14 2.40 7.85 15.68
N ILE A 15 3.48 7.79 14.88
CA ILE A 15 4.83 7.86 15.40
C ILE A 15 5.26 9.32 15.25
N PRO A 16 5.56 10.03 16.37
CA PRO A 16 6.06 11.40 16.29
C PRO A 16 7.30 11.46 15.39
N LEU A 17 7.48 12.61 14.74
CA LEU A 17 8.43 13.00 13.68
C LEU A 17 9.92 12.61 13.89
N GLN A 18 10.26 11.98 15.01
CA GLN A 18 11.62 11.58 15.42
C GLN A 18 11.94 10.09 15.28
N ARG A 19 11.02 9.21 14.86
CA ARG A 19 11.31 7.78 14.76
C ARG A 19 11.00 7.23 13.37
N ARG A 20 12.05 6.66 12.76
CA ARG A 20 11.98 5.96 11.46
C ARG A 20 10.83 4.95 11.47
N PRO A 21 9.98 4.92 10.45
CA PRO A 21 8.93 3.91 10.35
C PRO A 21 9.56 2.51 10.25
N SER A 22 9.23 1.66 11.22
CA SER A 22 9.61 0.24 11.23
C SER A 22 8.55 -0.55 10.46
N LEU A 23 8.57 -0.45 9.13
CA LEU A 23 7.76 -1.30 8.26
C LEU A 23 8.28 -2.76 8.27
N THR A 24 9.51 -3.01 8.71
CA THR A 24 10.17 -4.33 8.67
C THR A 24 9.51 -5.42 9.54
N THR A 25 8.60 -5.06 10.45
CA THR A 25 7.93 -6.02 11.33
C THR A 25 6.57 -6.49 10.81
N ALA A 26 6.01 -5.81 9.80
CA ALA A 26 4.75 -6.25 9.20
C ALA A 26 5.01 -7.41 8.24
N GLN A 27 4.13 -8.41 8.28
CA GLN A 27 4.19 -9.57 7.38
C GLN A 27 3.62 -9.27 5.99
N LEU A 28 2.88 -8.17 5.85
CA LEU A 28 2.24 -7.74 4.61
C LEU A 28 2.20 -6.22 4.53
N HIS A 29 2.63 -5.67 3.39
CA HIS A 29 2.52 -4.27 3.02
C HIS A 29 1.53 -4.08 1.88
N LEU A 30 0.42 -3.41 2.16
CA LEU A 30 -0.67 -3.21 1.20
C LEU A 30 -0.92 -1.72 0.99
N CYS A 31 -0.85 -1.27 -0.26
CA CYS A 31 -1.28 0.07 -0.67
C CYS A 31 -2.69 0.02 -1.22
N ALA A 32 -3.55 0.92 -0.73
CA ALA A 32 -4.84 1.21 -1.34
C ALA A 32 -4.66 2.26 -2.44
N ASP A 33 -4.72 1.85 -3.70
CA ASP A 33 -4.60 2.70 -4.89
C ASP A 33 -3.64 3.91 -4.75
N GLY A 34 -4.15 5.13 -4.65
CA GLY A 34 -3.38 6.38 -4.50
C GLY A 34 -2.47 6.43 -3.25
N GLY A 35 -2.66 5.55 -2.27
CA GLY A 35 -1.75 5.34 -1.16
C GLY A 35 -0.33 4.94 -1.59
N ALA A 36 -0.18 4.30 -2.76
CA ALA A 36 1.13 4.02 -3.35
C ALA A 36 1.88 5.30 -3.75
N ASN A 37 1.17 6.35 -4.18
CA ASN A 37 1.79 7.64 -4.48
C ASN A 37 2.43 8.24 -3.22
N ARG A 38 1.70 8.23 -2.10
CA ARG A 38 2.19 8.74 -0.82
C ARG A 38 3.42 7.97 -0.34
N LEU A 39 3.40 6.64 -0.46
CA LEU A 39 4.57 5.81 -0.18
C LEU A 39 5.76 6.18 -1.08
N TYR A 40 5.54 6.39 -2.37
CA TYR A 40 6.59 6.74 -3.33
C TYR A 40 7.20 8.13 -3.09
N ASP A 41 6.38 9.11 -2.71
CA ASP A 41 6.76 10.52 -2.55
C ASP A 41 7.31 10.81 -1.15
N GLU A 42 6.63 10.33 -0.10
CA GLU A 42 6.90 10.71 1.29
C GLU A 42 7.97 9.81 1.94
N MET A 43 8.05 8.52 1.57
CA MET A 43 8.96 7.59 2.24
C MET A 43 10.44 8.01 2.16
N PRO A 44 10.96 8.47 1.01
CA PRO A 44 12.33 9.00 0.91
C PRO A 44 12.61 10.18 1.85
N LEU A 45 11.60 11.00 2.19
CA LEU A 45 11.78 12.18 3.04
C LEU A 45 12.17 11.82 4.47
N PHE A 46 11.87 10.60 4.93
CA PHE A 46 12.30 10.10 6.24
C PHE A 46 13.76 9.64 6.26
N PHE A 47 14.41 9.53 5.09
CA PHE A 47 15.80 9.09 4.93
C PHE A 47 16.57 10.04 4.01
N PRO A 48 16.74 11.32 4.40
CA PRO A 48 17.35 12.34 3.54
C PRO A 48 18.83 12.06 3.20
N GLN A 49 19.46 11.12 3.91
CA GLN A 49 20.84 10.70 3.68
C GLN A 49 20.96 9.51 2.74
N GLU A 50 19.85 8.94 2.29
CA GLU A 50 19.81 7.79 1.39
C GLU A 50 19.26 8.19 0.02
N ASP A 51 19.69 7.49 -1.02
CA ASP A 51 19.12 7.65 -2.35
C ASP A 51 17.63 7.26 -2.34
N ALA A 52 16.78 8.14 -2.88
CA ALA A 52 15.33 7.95 -2.86
C ALA A 52 14.90 6.66 -3.56
N SER A 53 15.62 6.23 -4.61
CA SER A 53 15.30 4.99 -5.32
C SER A 53 15.62 3.76 -4.46
N HIS A 54 16.68 3.80 -3.65
CA HIS A 54 16.96 2.74 -2.66
C HIS A 54 15.87 2.66 -1.60
N VAL A 55 15.41 3.79 -1.07
CA VAL A 55 14.35 3.82 -0.05
C VAL A 55 13.05 3.23 -0.63
N ARG A 56 12.65 3.65 -1.84
CA ARG A 56 11.47 3.11 -2.53
C ARG A 56 11.54 1.60 -2.76
N ARG A 57 12.71 1.07 -3.13
CA ARG A 57 12.92 -0.38 -3.29
C ARG A 57 12.84 -1.12 -1.95
N ARG A 58 13.40 -0.55 -0.88
CA ARG A 58 13.40 -1.16 0.46
C ARG A 58 11.99 -1.26 1.05
N TYR A 59 11.16 -0.26 0.81
CA TYR A 59 9.82 -0.16 1.36
C TYR A 59 8.72 -0.42 0.31
N LYS A 60 9.06 -1.20 -0.72
CA LYS A 60 8.14 -1.66 -1.76
C LYS A 60 6.92 -2.33 -1.10
N PRO A 61 5.67 -1.99 -1.49
CA PRO A 61 4.51 -2.73 -1.03
C PRO A 61 4.49 -4.13 -1.66
N ASP A 62 3.93 -5.09 -0.96
CA ASP A 62 3.69 -6.43 -1.49
C ASP A 62 2.53 -6.40 -2.50
N VAL A 63 1.49 -5.61 -2.18
CA VAL A 63 0.26 -5.50 -2.97
C VAL A 63 -0.17 -4.04 -3.11
N ILE A 64 -0.65 -3.67 -4.28
CA ILE A 64 -1.44 -2.44 -4.53
C ILE A 64 -2.83 -2.87 -4.98
N LYS A 65 -3.88 -2.40 -4.28
CA LYS A 65 -5.27 -2.80 -4.52
C LYS A 65 -6.19 -1.59 -4.56
N GLY A 66 -7.13 -1.59 -5.51
CA GLY A 66 -8.13 -0.54 -5.70
C GLY A 66 -8.59 -0.49 -7.15
N ASP A 67 -9.27 0.57 -7.57
CA ASP A 67 -9.73 0.74 -8.96
C ASP A 67 -8.71 1.40 -9.91
N MET A 68 -7.54 1.77 -9.39
CA MET A 68 -6.41 2.34 -10.13
C MET A 68 -6.72 3.73 -10.72
N ASP A 69 -7.69 4.46 -10.17
CA ASP A 69 -8.07 5.79 -10.65
C ASP A 69 -7.24 6.93 -10.03
N SER A 70 -6.65 6.67 -8.87
CA SER A 70 -5.89 7.66 -8.08
C SER A 70 -4.39 7.40 -8.09
N ILE A 71 -3.92 6.16 -8.31
CA ILE A 71 -2.49 5.89 -8.48
C ILE A 71 -1.96 6.52 -9.78
N ARG A 72 -0.80 7.18 -9.68
CA ARG A 72 -0.13 7.70 -10.88
C ARG A 72 0.48 6.54 -11.66
N ARG A 73 0.32 6.54 -12.98
CA ARG A 73 0.77 5.45 -13.86
C ARG A 73 2.25 5.12 -13.69
N GLU A 74 3.12 6.11 -13.56
CA GLU A 74 4.56 5.89 -13.37
C GLU A 74 4.89 5.23 -12.03
N VAL A 75 4.08 5.47 -10.99
CA VAL A 75 4.24 4.84 -9.67
C VAL A 75 3.77 3.39 -9.72
N LEU A 76 2.64 3.14 -10.39
CA LEU A 76 2.12 1.79 -10.62
C LEU A 76 3.12 0.94 -11.41
N GLU A 77 3.61 1.45 -12.53
CA GLU A 77 4.61 0.79 -13.38
C GLU A 77 5.93 0.52 -12.62
N PHE A 78 6.39 1.49 -11.81
CA PHE A 78 7.58 1.32 -10.98
C PHE A 78 7.43 0.14 -10.00
N TYR A 79 6.36 0.10 -9.21
CA TYR A 79 6.19 -0.98 -8.22
C TYR A 79 5.86 -2.32 -8.88
N ALA A 80 5.08 -2.34 -9.96
CA ALA A 80 4.84 -3.54 -10.75
C ALA A 80 6.17 -4.14 -11.29
N SER A 81 7.09 -3.29 -11.77
CA SER A 81 8.41 -3.74 -12.24
C SER A 81 9.29 -4.35 -11.15
N LEU A 82 9.03 -4.01 -9.88
CA LEU A 82 9.70 -4.57 -8.71
C LEU A 82 8.97 -5.82 -8.14
N GLY A 83 7.92 -6.30 -8.81
CA GLY A 83 7.15 -7.48 -8.43
C GLY A 83 6.14 -7.21 -7.31
N THR A 84 5.60 -6.00 -7.20
CA THR A 84 4.38 -5.75 -6.41
C THR A 84 3.17 -6.32 -7.15
N GLU A 85 2.30 -7.03 -6.45
CA GLU A 85 1.05 -7.53 -7.01
C GLU A 85 0.05 -6.39 -7.20
N ILE A 86 -0.53 -6.26 -8.40
CA ILE A 86 -1.53 -5.26 -8.71
C ILE A 86 -2.90 -5.93 -8.77
N VAL A 87 -3.80 -5.55 -7.86
CA VAL A 87 -5.16 -6.09 -7.76
C VAL A 87 -6.17 -5.02 -8.17
N ASP A 88 -6.53 -5.03 -9.45
CA ASP A 88 -7.52 -4.13 -10.05
C ASP A 88 -8.95 -4.51 -9.64
N LYS A 89 -9.65 -3.54 -9.06
CA LYS A 89 -11.04 -3.60 -8.58
C LYS A 89 -11.91 -2.49 -9.16
N SER A 90 -11.58 -2.03 -10.36
CA SER A 90 -12.38 -1.07 -11.14
C SER A 90 -13.82 -1.53 -11.39
N HIS A 91 -14.08 -2.84 -11.42
CA HIS A 91 -15.42 -3.42 -11.55
C HIS A 91 -16.29 -3.34 -10.29
N ASP A 92 -15.71 -2.99 -9.13
CA ASP A 92 -16.39 -2.92 -7.83
C ASP A 92 -16.46 -1.45 -7.38
N GLN A 93 -17.44 -0.73 -7.90
CA GLN A 93 -17.66 0.70 -7.61
C GLN A 93 -18.53 0.92 -6.35
N ASP A 94 -19.09 -0.16 -5.79
CA ASP A 94 -19.98 -0.10 -4.63
C ASP A 94 -19.21 -0.12 -3.30
N THR A 95 -17.91 -0.40 -3.33
CA THR A 95 -17.06 -0.47 -2.14
C THR A 95 -15.83 0.43 -2.25
N THR A 96 -15.43 1.04 -1.13
CA THR A 96 -14.24 1.90 -1.10
C THR A 96 -12.95 1.08 -1.11
N ASP A 97 -11.82 1.68 -1.53
CA ASP A 97 -10.51 0.99 -1.53
C ASP A 97 -10.08 0.52 -0.15
N LEU A 98 -10.48 1.23 0.91
CA LEU A 98 -10.26 0.80 2.28
C LEU A 98 -10.97 -0.53 2.58
N HIS A 99 -12.25 -0.65 2.22
CA HIS A 99 -13.01 -1.89 2.42
C HIS A 99 -12.42 -3.05 1.60
N LYS A 100 -12.04 -2.75 0.36
CA LYS A 100 -11.33 -3.65 -0.54
C LYS A 100 -10.02 -4.17 0.07
N CYS A 101 -9.25 -3.32 0.75
CA CYS A 101 -7.99 -3.68 1.40
C CYS A 101 -8.20 -4.48 2.69
N VAL A 102 -9.13 -4.08 3.55
CA VAL A 102 -9.45 -4.83 4.79
C VAL A 102 -9.92 -6.25 4.48
N THR A 103 -10.76 -6.40 3.45
CA THR A 103 -11.21 -7.72 2.98
C THR A 103 -10.03 -8.59 2.52
N TYR A 104 -9.11 -8.00 1.75
CA TYR A 104 -7.90 -8.70 1.28
C TYR A 104 -7.04 -9.20 2.44
N ILE A 105 -6.81 -8.37 3.45
CA ILE A 105 -6.03 -8.74 4.64
C ILE A 105 -6.71 -9.88 5.38
N ARG A 106 -8.04 -9.81 5.58
CA ARG A 106 -8.82 -10.86 6.22
C ARG A 106 -8.69 -12.19 5.46
N ASP A 107 -8.89 -12.18 4.15
CA ASP A 107 -8.87 -13.39 3.33
C ASP A 107 -7.47 -14.01 3.29
N SER A 108 -6.43 -13.18 3.24
CA SER A 108 -5.03 -13.62 3.31
C SER A 108 -4.71 -14.25 4.66
N ALA A 109 -5.16 -13.65 5.76
CA ALA A 109 -4.98 -14.20 7.11
C ALA A 109 -5.73 -15.53 7.32
N LEU A 110 -6.93 -15.66 6.75
CA LEU A 110 -7.71 -16.91 6.78
C LEU A 110 -7.14 -17.98 5.83
N GLY A 111 -6.44 -17.60 4.76
CA GLY A 111 -5.72 -18.51 3.89
C GLY A 111 -4.49 -19.12 4.55
N LEU A 112 -3.80 -18.35 5.42
CA LEU A 112 -2.66 -18.83 6.21
C LEU A 112 -3.04 -19.91 7.23
N ASP A 113 -4.25 -19.83 7.81
CA ASP A 113 -4.74 -20.82 8.77
C ASP A 113 -4.99 -22.20 8.12
N LYS A 114 -5.46 -22.20 6.87
CA LYS A 114 -5.73 -23.45 6.13
C LYS A 114 -4.46 -24.17 5.65
N SER A 115 -3.35 -23.46 5.48
CA SER A 115 -2.07 -24.06 5.08
C SER A 115 -1.28 -24.69 6.24
N ASN A 116 -1.72 -24.49 7.49
CA ASN A 116 -1.09 -25.09 8.67
C ASN A 116 -1.77 -26.40 9.12
N VAL A 117 -2.76 -26.88 8.36
CA VAL A 117 -3.42 -28.18 8.55
C VAL A 117 -3.14 -29.05 7.32
N SER A 118 -1.90 -29.50 7.19
CA SER A 118 -1.51 -30.52 6.21
C SER A 118 -0.41 -31.40 6.78
#